data_AF-A0A835R8R9-F1
#
_entry.id   AF-A0A835R8R9-F1
#
_cell.length_a   1.000
_cell.length_b   1.000
_cell.length_c   1.000
_cell.angle_alpha   90.00
_cell.angle_beta   90.00
_cell.angle_gamma   90.00
#
_symmetry.space_group_name_H-M   'P 1'
#
loop_
_entity.id
_entity.type
_entity.pdbx_description
1 polymer ?
#
loop_
_entity_poly.entity_id
_entity_poly.type
_entity_poly.pdbx_seq_one_letter_code
_entity_poly.pdbx_strand_id
1 'polypeptide(L)'
;MDANEVEHPTTSRHKCSACFKQYNKKEYLIEHMKISYHSSHQPKCMVCKKHCKTLESVREHLTGPLSNSNCAKVFEKLGCNLCLEIFHNSEDLIAHKFTCNLAPITFPGLKELLVDQGELYIKDHSEVPKVIAMDCEMVGCGSDGSLDVCVRVCLVDINENVIFHSYVKPIIPVTDYRYEITGICEEDLIDAKPINEVQERILKILYNGEESIARIRLHGGKACLLVGHSLDIDLDCLRINYPDHLIRDSAKYVPLLKTNMVSHSLKYLTKMYLGYQIQSGVHDPFEDCVATLRLYKRLRMQEHHDVERLAEDDIPEFFDTKTRNIDLMKGDELLKKSANELLEMSTSNYRCWCLDRQLCINHRWPSQNSGSYCCNWNATIHGDFYLSSAASN
;
A
#
# COMPACT_ATOMS: atom_id res chain seq x y z
N MET A 1 28.70 -40.34 51.61
CA MET A 1 28.33 -40.75 50.24
C MET A 1 27.62 -39.56 49.67
N ASP A 2 28.40 -38.67 49.07
CA ASP A 2 27.92 -37.41 48.52
C ASP A 2 27.03 -37.68 47.31
N ALA A 3 25.81 -37.15 47.38
CA ALA A 3 24.94 -37.05 46.22
C ALA A 3 25.48 -35.91 45.36
N ASN A 4 26.10 -36.26 44.24
CA ASN A 4 26.42 -35.31 43.17
C ASN A 4 25.12 -34.67 42.67
N GLU A 5 24.87 -33.43 43.08
CA GLU A 5 23.97 -32.53 42.36
C GLU A 5 24.59 -32.28 40.98
N VAL A 6 23.97 -32.86 39.96
CA VAL A 6 24.27 -32.55 38.56
C VAL A 6 23.71 -31.15 38.30
N GLU A 7 24.57 -30.14 38.35
CA GLU A 7 24.24 -28.80 37.84
C GLU A 7 23.90 -28.92 36.36
N HIS A 8 22.60 -28.80 36.04
CA HIS A 8 22.17 -28.60 34.66
C HIS A 8 22.62 -27.20 34.22
N PRO A 9 23.47 -27.04 33.19
CA PRO A 9 23.85 -25.74 32.70
C PRO A 9 22.59 -25.04 32.18
N THR A 10 22.19 -23.95 32.83
CA THR A 10 21.16 -23.05 32.32
C THR A 10 21.70 -22.44 31.03
N THR A 11 21.45 -23.10 29.90
CA THR A 11 21.79 -22.58 28.58
C THR A 11 21.09 -21.23 28.43
N SER A 12 21.86 -20.14 28.47
CA SER A 12 21.30 -18.80 28.32
C SER A 12 20.67 -18.71 26.94
N ARG A 13 19.34 -18.69 26.86
CA ARG A 13 18.65 -18.54 25.58
C ARG A 13 18.85 -17.12 25.07
N HIS A 14 19.22 -16.98 23.81
CA HIS A 14 19.38 -15.70 23.14
C HIS A 14 18.06 -15.31 22.49
N LYS A 15 17.45 -14.20 22.94
CA LYS A 15 16.14 -13.73 22.46
C LYS A 15 16.32 -12.57 21.48
N CYS A 16 15.63 -12.62 20.34
CA CYS A 16 15.53 -11.48 19.43
C CYS A 16 14.69 -10.37 20.07
N SER A 17 15.20 -9.14 20.05
CA SER A 17 14.51 -7.97 20.63
C SER A 17 13.28 -7.52 19.84
N ALA A 18 13.21 -7.81 18.54
CA ALA A 18 12.10 -7.41 17.69
C ALA A 18 10.96 -8.44 17.67
N CYS A 19 11.23 -9.69 17.29
CA CYS A 19 10.19 -10.72 17.13
C CYS A 19 10.06 -11.69 18.32
N PHE A 20 10.91 -11.56 19.33
CA PHE A 20 10.92 -12.37 20.55
C PHE A 20 11.21 -13.87 20.36
N LYS A 21 11.65 -14.30 19.18
CA LYS A 21 12.16 -15.67 18.95
C LYS A 21 13.38 -15.94 19.83
N GLN A 22 13.49 -17.16 20.33
CA GLN A 22 14.57 -17.60 21.20
C GLN A 22 15.46 -18.63 20.50
N TYR A 23 16.76 -18.52 20.72
CA TYR A 23 17.78 -19.37 20.13
C TYR A 23 18.66 -19.97 21.25
N ASN A 24 19.10 -21.21 21.07
CA ASN A 24 20.02 -21.88 21.99
C ASN A 24 21.47 -21.43 21.81
N LYS A 25 21.79 -20.80 20.68
CA LYS A 25 23.12 -20.32 20.30
C LYS A 25 23.05 -18.89 19.78
N LYS A 26 24.05 -18.07 20.08
CA LYS A 26 24.09 -16.65 19.67
C LYS A 26 24.25 -16.51 18.16
N GLU A 27 24.97 -17.42 17.53
CA GLU A 27 25.18 -17.49 16.08
C GLU A 27 23.84 -17.58 15.35
N TYR A 28 22.90 -18.40 15.86
CA TYR A 28 21.57 -18.53 15.24
C TYR A 28 20.70 -17.28 15.42
N LEU A 29 20.88 -16.54 16.51
CA LEU A 29 20.24 -15.22 16.65
C LEU A 29 20.80 -14.26 15.60
N ILE A 30 22.11 -14.22 15.40
CA ILE A 30 22.74 -13.35 14.40
C ILE A 30 22.27 -13.70 12.99
N GLU A 31 22.27 -14.98 12.62
CA GLU A 31 21.75 -15.44 11.32
C GLU A 31 20.26 -15.09 11.14
N HIS A 32 19.46 -15.20 12.19
CA HIS A 32 18.08 -14.74 12.16
C HIS A 32 17.97 -13.23 11.90
N MET A 33 18.79 -12.40 12.55
CA MET A 33 18.76 -10.94 12.37
C MET A 33 19.14 -10.55 10.93
N LYS A 34 20.11 -11.24 10.31
CA LYS A 34 20.52 -11.03 8.91
C LYS A 34 19.38 -11.22 7.91
N ILE A 35 18.55 -12.24 8.11
CA ILE A 35 17.50 -12.62 7.14
C ILE A 35 16.11 -12.04 7.47
N SER A 36 15.94 -11.43 8.64
CA SER A 36 14.63 -10.97 9.11
C SER A 36 14.38 -9.48 8.92
N TYR A 37 15.44 -8.70 8.65
CA TYR A 37 15.36 -7.29 8.26
C TYR A 37 14.45 -6.49 9.19
N HIS A 38 14.66 -6.69 10.50
CA HIS A 38 13.84 -6.05 11.50
C HIS A 38 14.05 -4.54 11.46
N SER A 39 12.96 -3.78 11.40
CA SER A 39 13.04 -2.32 11.37
C SER A 39 11.79 -1.71 12.01
N SER A 40 11.88 -0.42 12.33
CA SER A 40 10.76 0.38 12.84
C SER A 40 9.57 0.44 11.88
N HIS A 41 9.80 0.18 10.59
CA HIS A 41 8.79 0.16 9.54
C HIS A 41 7.99 -1.13 9.44
N GLN A 42 8.43 -2.20 10.11
CA GLN A 42 7.70 -3.46 10.13
C GLN A 42 6.39 -3.33 10.93
N PRO A 43 5.30 -3.99 10.49
CA PRO A 43 4.10 -4.13 11.29
C PRO A 43 4.43 -4.65 12.70
N LYS A 44 3.87 -4.03 13.73
CA LYS A 44 4.11 -4.44 15.13
C LYS A 44 2.83 -4.49 15.93
N CYS A 45 2.78 -5.41 16.89
CA CYS A 45 1.70 -5.43 17.86
C CYS A 45 1.77 -4.19 18.76
N MET A 46 0.70 -3.40 18.82
CA MET A 46 0.70 -2.17 19.63
C MET A 46 0.68 -2.42 21.14
N VAL A 47 0.34 -3.65 21.58
CA VAL A 47 0.35 -4.07 22.99
C VAL A 47 1.75 -4.52 23.44
N CYS A 48 2.31 -5.56 22.82
CA CYS A 48 3.59 -6.14 23.24
C CYS A 48 4.81 -5.66 22.45
N LYS A 49 4.61 -4.81 21.43
CA LYS A 49 5.65 -4.28 20.52
C LYS A 49 6.40 -5.35 19.69
N LYS A 50 5.89 -6.59 19.63
CA LYS A 50 6.44 -7.64 18.77
C LYS A 50 6.36 -7.21 17.30
N HIS A 51 7.50 -7.23 16.61
CA HIS A 51 7.58 -7.04 15.17
C HIS A 51 7.09 -8.30 14.44
N CYS A 52 6.28 -8.07 13.41
CA CYS A 52 5.70 -9.05 12.53
C CYS A 52 6.06 -8.70 11.09
N LYS A 53 6.18 -9.70 10.22
CA LYS A 53 6.51 -9.46 8.81
C LYS A 53 5.36 -8.80 8.05
N THR A 54 4.13 -9.21 8.34
CA THR A 54 2.92 -8.73 7.66
C THR A 54 1.85 -8.29 8.65
N LEU A 55 0.89 -7.48 8.20
CA LEU A 55 -0.28 -7.09 8.99
C LEU A 55 -1.16 -8.30 9.31
N GLU A 56 -1.20 -9.32 8.45
CA GLU A 56 -1.86 -10.58 8.75
C GLU A 56 -1.21 -11.29 9.94
N SER A 57 0.13 -11.33 10.01
CA SER A 57 0.82 -11.89 11.19
C SER A 57 0.53 -11.11 12.47
N VAL A 58 0.31 -9.79 12.39
CA VAL A 58 -0.15 -8.99 13.54
C VAL A 58 -1.58 -9.40 13.92
N ARG A 59 -2.47 -9.52 12.95
CA ARG A 59 -3.85 -9.95 13.15
C ARG A 59 -3.93 -11.34 13.78
N GLU A 60 -3.20 -12.33 13.27
CA GLU A 60 -3.13 -13.67 13.86
C GLU A 60 -2.61 -13.64 15.31
N HIS A 61 -1.65 -12.77 15.61
CA HIS A 61 -1.13 -12.60 16.97
C HIS A 61 -2.16 -12.00 17.94
N LEU A 62 -3.07 -11.17 17.44
CA LEU A 62 -4.08 -10.45 18.22
C LEU A 62 -5.41 -11.23 18.33
N THR A 63 -5.87 -11.84 17.25
CA THR A 63 -7.22 -12.45 17.15
C THR A 63 -7.18 -13.90 16.67
N GLY A 64 -6.00 -14.45 16.34
CA GLY A 64 -5.87 -15.82 15.84
C GLY A 64 -5.97 -16.89 16.92
N PRO A 65 -6.00 -18.18 16.51
CA PRO A 65 -6.13 -19.31 17.43
C PRO A 65 -4.94 -19.49 18.37
N LEU A 66 -3.76 -18.99 17.98
CA LEU A 66 -2.53 -18.99 18.77
C LEU A 66 -2.19 -17.57 19.27
N SER A 67 -3.19 -16.72 19.43
CA SER A 67 -3.01 -15.34 19.89
C SER A 67 -2.42 -15.29 21.30
N ASN A 68 -1.65 -14.23 21.57
CA ASN A 68 -1.14 -14.01 22.93
C ASN A 68 -2.29 -13.56 23.82
N SER A 69 -2.54 -14.29 24.91
CA SER A 69 -3.72 -14.08 25.77
C SER A 69 -3.85 -12.65 26.33
N ASN A 70 -2.74 -11.97 26.63
CA ASN A 70 -2.78 -10.58 27.08
C ASN A 70 -3.08 -9.62 25.93
N CYS A 71 -2.39 -9.80 24.80
CA CYS A 71 -2.58 -8.95 23.62
C CYS A 71 -4.00 -9.08 23.06
N ALA A 72 -4.54 -10.29 23.01
CA ALA A 72 -5.90 -10.58 22.59
C ALA A 72 -6.94 -9.89 23.48
N LYS A 73 -6.81 -10.02 24.81
CA LYS A 73 -7.73 -9.37 25.77
C LYS A 73 -7.73 -7.84 25.66
N VAL A 74 -6.56 -7.24 25.45
CA VAL A 74 -6.46 -5.78 25.28
C VAL A 74 -7.08 -5.36 23.94
N PHE A 75 -6.75 -6.07 22.87
CA PHE A 75 -7.25 -5.77 21.53
C PHE A 75 -8.76 -5.99 21.40
N GLU A 76 -9.33 -7.00 22.05
CA GLU A 76 -10.78 -7.23 22.08
C GLU A 76 -11.55 -6.02 22.63
N LYS A 77 -11.00 -5.35 23.65
CA LYS A 77 -11.64 -4.21 24.32
C LYS A 77 -11.38 -2.87 23.64
N LEU A 78 -10.17 -2.68 23.11
CA LEU A 78 -9.65 -1.37 22.71
C LEU A 78 -9.09 -1.34 21.27
N GLY A 79 -9.15 -2.46 20.55
CA GLY A 79 -8.56 -2.59 19.22
C GLY A 79 -9.53 -2.33 18.07
N CYS A 80 -9.00 -1.72 17.00
CA CYS A 80 -9.72 -1.60 15.73
C CYS A 80 -9.33 -2.72 14.77
N ASN A 81 -10.32 -3.49 14.29
CA ASN A 81 -10.08 -4.62 13.38
C ASN A 81 -9.60 -4.20 11.97
N LEU A 82 -9.75 -2.94 11.58
CA LEU A 82 -9.35 -2.47 10.25
C LEU A 82 -7.90 -2.00 10.23
N CYS A 83 -7.53 -1.06 11.10
CA CYS A 83 -6.18 -0.49 11.15
C CYS A 83 -5.23 -1.20 12.14
N LEU A 84 -5.74 -2.09 12.99
CA LEU A 84 -5.00 -2.82 14.03
C LEU A 84 -4.42 -1.94 15.16
N GLU A 85 -4.87 -0.68 15.27
CA GLU A 85 -4.50 0.24 16.35
C GLU A 85 -5.24 -0.07 17.66
N ILE A 86 -4.63 0.33 18.78
CA ILE A 86 -5.18 0.24 20.14
C ILE A 86 -5.49 1.64 20.66
N PHE A 87 -6.69 1.83 21.19
CA PHE A 87 -7.18 3.10 21.72
C PHE A 87 -7.10 3.14 23.26
N HIS A 88 -7.09 4.34 23.84
CA HIS A 88 -6.97 4.51 25.29
C HIS A 88 -8.25 4.10 26.04
N ASN A 89 -9.41 4.31 25.43
CA ASN A 89 -10.71 3.98 26.00
C ASN A 89 -11.67 3.54 24.88
N SER A 90 -12.83 3.01 25.30
CA SER A 90 -13.83 2.49 24.36
C SER A 90 -14.55 3.58 23.57
N GLU A 91 -14.65 4.80 24.11
CA GLU A 91 -15.31 5.93 23.43
C GLU A 91 -14.49 6.37 22.21
N ASP A 92 -13.17 6.52 22.37
CA ASP A 92 -12.25 6.83 21.27
C ASP A 92 -12.27 5.73 20.19
N LEU A 93 -12.33 4.46 20.59
CA LEU A 93 -12.45 3.35 19.65
C LEU A 93 -13.75 3.42 18.86
N ILE A 94 -14.87 3.71 19.53
CA ILE A 94 -16.18 3.84 18.89
C ILE A 94 -16.14 5.00 17.90
N ALA A 95 -15.66 6.18 18.30
CA ALA A 95 -15.51 7.34 17.44
C ALA A 95 -14.61 7.03 16.22
N HIS A 96 -13.48 6.36 16.45
CA HIS A 96 -12.56 5.96 15.39
C HIS A 96 -13.18 4.95 14.40
N LYS A 97 -14.00 4.00 14.87
CA LYS A 97 -14.61 2.99 13.98
C LYS A 97 -15.47 3.63 12.88
N PHE A 98 -16.11 4.76 13.15
CA PHE A 98 -16.89 5.50 12.16
C PHE A 98 -16.04 6.11 11.05
N THR A 99 -14.81 6.54 11.35
CA THR A 99 -13.90 7.14 10.36
C THR A 99 -12.94 6.12 9.73
N CYS A 100 -12.65 5.02 10.43
CA CYS A 100 -11.78 3.95 9.94
C CYS A 100 -12.49 3.05 8.92
N ASN A 101 -13.79 2.86 9.08
CA ASN A 101 -14.62 2.14 8.11
C ASN A 101 -15.01 3.06 6.97
N LEU A 102 -14.38 2.87 5.80
CA LEU A 102 -14.67 3.71 4.64
C LEU A 102 -15.95 3.24 3.96
N ALA A 103 -16.73 4.20 3.47
CA ALA A 103 -17.86 3.89 2.60
C ALA A 103 -17.35 3.34 1.25
N PRO A 104 -18.03 2.34 0.66
CA PRO A 104 -17.76 1.97 -0.73
C PRO A 104 -17.97 3.19 -1.63
N ILE A 105 -17.27 3.24 -2.76
CA ILE A 105 -17.50 4.33 -3.70
C ILE A 105 -18.89 4.15 -4.32
N THR A 106 -19.75 5.15 -4.13
CA THR A 106 -21.00 5.26 -4.89
C THR A 106 -20.67 5.96 -6.19
N PHE A 107 -20.64 5.18 -7.26
CA PHE A 107 -20.46 5.63 -8.63
C PHE A 107 -21.45 6.76 -8.96
N PRO A 108 -21.01 7.98 -9.34
CA PRO A 108 -21.78 8.76 -10.29
C PRO A 108 -21.53 8.12 -11.66
N GLY A 109 -22.58 7.53 -12.26
CA GLY A 109 -22.55 6.77 -13.51
C GLY A 109 -21.42 7.11 -14.49
N LEU A 110 -20.31 6.37 -14.46
CA LEU A 110 -19.19 6.51 -15.40
C LEU A 110 -19.62 6.20 -16.85
N LYS A 111 -20.77 5.53 -17.05
CA LYS A 111 -21.41 5.41 -18.37
C LYS A 111 -21.75 6.76 -19.00
N GLU A 112 -21.90 7.84 -18.22
CA GLU A 112 -22.15 9.21 -18.71
C GLU A 112 -20.90 10.10 -18.74
N LEU A 113 -19.76 9.64 -18.22
CA LEU A 113 -18.47 10.35 -18.27
C LEU A 113 -17.64 10.01 -19.52
N LEU A 114 -18.29 9.50 -20.57
CA LEU A 114 -17.80 9.60 -21.95
C LEU A 114 -17.87 11.07 -22.39
N VAL A 115 -17.07 11.92 -21.77
CA VAL A 115 -16.77 13.23 -22.35
C VAL A 115 -15.27 13.32 -22.42
N ASP A 116 -14.79 13.17 -23.65
CA ASP A 116 -13.62 13.84 -24.18
C ASP A 116 -13.69 15.34 -23.82
N GLN A 117 -13.41 15.67 -22.56
CA GLN A 117 -13.09 17.02 -22.16
C GLN A 117 -11.59 17.14 -22.27
N GLY A 118 -11.19 17.91 -23.28
CA GLY A 118 -9.82 18.13 -23.68
C GLY A 118 -8.84 18.32 -22.54
N GLU A 119 -7.60 17.94 -22.83
CA GLU A 119 -6.39 18.08 -22.03
C GLU A 119 -6.58 18.73 -20.65
N LEU A 120 -6.91 17.91 -19.65
CA LEU A 120 -6.81 18.32 -18.24
C LEU A 120 -5.32 18.45 -17.87
N TYR A 121 -4.71 19.55 -18.33
CA TYR A 121 -3.43 20.02 -17.81
C TYR A 121 -3.66 20.52 -16.40
N ILE A 122 -3.45 19.63 -15.43
CA ILE A 122 -3.25 20.06 -14.05
C ILE A 122 -1.87 20.74 -14.00
N LYS A 123 -1.84 22.04 -14.30
CA LYS A 123 -0.70 22.92 -14.01
C LYS A 123 -0.58 23.04 -12.49
N ASP A 124 0.11 22.08 -11.92
CA ASP A 124 0.64 22.16 -10.57
C ASP A 124 2.16 22.18 -10.70
N HIS A 125 2.77 23.26 -10.22
CA HIS A 125 4.21 23.49 -10.25
C HIS A 125 4.93 22.83 -9.06
N SER A 126 4.29 21.87 -8.39
CA SER A 126 4.91 21.15 -7.28
C SER A 126 6.07 20.26 -7.77
N GLU A 127 7.18 20.28 -7.04
CA GLU A 127 8.34 19.39 -7.23
C GLU A 127 8.10 17.98 -6.65
N VAL A 128 6.87 17.70 -6.21
CA VAL A 128 6.49 16.46 -5.54
C VAL A 128 5.90 15.50 -6.57
N PRO A 129 6.33 14.22 -6.59
CA PRO A 129 5.67 13.18 -7.37
C PRO A 129 4.18 13.12 -7.06
N LYS A 130 3.33 13.37 -8.07
CA LYS A 130 1.88 13.16 -7.97
C LYS A 130 1.59 11.66 -7.80
N VAL A 131 0.48 11.29 -7.19
CA VAL A 131 0.09 9.88 -7.04
C VAL A 131 -1.04 9.60 -8.02
N ILE A 132 -0.86 8.59 -8.85
CA ILE A 132 -1.85 8.08 -9.80
C ILE A 132 -2.09 6.61 -9.48
N ALA A 133 -3.36 6.21 -9.36
CA ALA A 133 -3.71 4.80 -9.32
C ALA A 133 -4.19 4.33 -10.70
N MET A 134 -3.87 3.10 -11.06
CA MET A 134 -4.19 2.49 -12.35
C MET A 134 -4.64 1.05 -12.17
N ASP A 135 -5.59 0.64 -13.01
CA ASP A 135 -6.09 -0.72 -13.12
C ASP A 135 -6.61 -0.96 -14.55
N CYS A 136 -6.50 -2.19 -15.04
CA CYS A 136 -6.97 -2.61 -16.35
C CYS A 136 -7.88 -3.85 -16.27
N GLU A 137 -8.79 -3.95 -17.23
CA GLU A 137 -9.51 -5.19 -17.53
C GLU A 137 -8.89 -5.89 -18.74
N MET A 138 -8.74 -7.21 -18.63
CA MET A 138 -8.12 -8.04 -19.66
C MET A 138 -9.07 -9.13 -20.14
N VAL A 139 -9.05 -9.38 -21.45
CA VAL A 139 -9.73 -10.49 -22.10
C VAL A 139 -8.72 -11.55 -22.54
N GLY A 140 -9.21 -12.76 -22.77
CA GLY A 140 -8.47 -13.85 -23.39
C GLY A 140 -8.43 -13.72 -24.91
N CYS A 141 -7.23 -13.69 -25.47
CA CYS A 141 -6.97 -13.67 -26.90
C CYS A 141 -6.15 -14.90 -27.35
N GLY A 142 -6.03 -15.06 -28.66
CA GLY A 142 -5.28 -16.16 -29.26
C GLY A 142 -6.10 -17.45 -29.36
N SER A 143 -5.51 -18.51 -29.90
CA SER A 143 -6.24 -19.74 -30.24
C SER A 143 -6.89 -20.46 -29.06
N ASP A 144 -6.37 -20.26 -27.85
CA ASP A 144 -6.83 -20.92 -26.62
C ASP A 144 -7.29 -19.95 -25.52
N GLY A 145 -7.32 -18.63 -25.78
CA GLY A 145 -7.73 -17.62 -24.81
C GLY A 145 -6.77 -17.40 -23.64
N SER A 146 -5.57 -17.99 -23.69
CA SER A 146 -4.57 -17.90 -22.61
C SER A 146 -3.81 -16.58 -22.58
N LEU A 147 -3.84 -15.81 -23.68
CA LEU A 147 -3.15 -14.53 -23.76
C LEU A 147 -4.01 -13.43 -23.15
N ASP A 148 -3.55 -12.84 -22.06
CA ASP A 148 -4.16 -11.63 -21.49
C ASP A 148 -3.92 -10.43 -22.39
N VAL A 149 -5.00 -9.75 -22.80
CA VAL A 149 -4.95 -8.50 -23.57
C VAL A 149 -5.81 -7.46 -22.89
N CYS A 150 -5.21 -6.33 -22.53
CA CYS A 150 -5.92 -5.18 -21.96
C CYS A 150 -6.94 -4.63 -22.97
N VAL A 151 -8.18 -4.47 -22.52
CA VAL A 151 -9.29 -3.90 -23.31
C VAL A 151 -10.00 -2.73 -22.63
N ARG A 152 -9.71 -2.48 -21.35
CA ARG A 152 -10.21 -1.32 -20.61
C ARG A 152 -9.15 -0.89 -19.61
N VAL A 153 -8.93 0.41 -19.47
CA VAL A 153 -7.97 0.96 -18.52
C VAL A 153 -8.58 2.17 -17.81
N CYS A 154 -8.31 2.31 -16.51
CA CYS A 154 -8.68 3.48 -15.72
C CYS A 154 -7.46 4.01 -14.98
N LEU A 155 -7.32 5.35 -14.95
CA LEU A 155 -6.40 6.06 -14.08
C LEU A 155 -7.19 7.06 -13.24
N VAL A 156 -6.85 7.14 -11.97
CA VAL A 156 -7.41 8.12 -11.02
C VAL A 156 -6.33 8.91 -10.31
N ASP A 157 -6.63 10.16 -9.99
CA ASP A 157 -5.74 11.01 -9.18
C ASP A 157 -5.85 10.69 -7.67
N ILE A 158 -5.01 11.35 -6.87
CA ILE A 158 -5.01 11.22 -5.40
C ILE A 158 -6.35 11.63 -4.75
N ASN A 159 -7.20 12.38 -5.44
CA ASN A 159 -8.50 12.83 -4.95
C ASN A 159 -9.65 11.90 -5.39
N GLU A 160 -9.34 10.75 -5.99
CA GLU A 160 -10.31 9.78 -6.50
C GLU A 160 -11.08 10.27 -7.73
N ASN A 161 -10.55 11.26 -8.46
CA ASN A 161 -11.10 11.70 -9.74
C ASN A 161 -10.53 10.88 -10.89
N VAL A 162 -11.38 10.52 -11.85
CA VAL A 162 -10.94 9.88 -13.10
C VAL A 162 -10.19 10.88 -13.96
N ILE A 163 -8.96 10.55 -14.32
CA ILE A 163 -8.12 11.38 -15.20
C ILE A 163 -7.95 10.79 -16.59
N PHE A 164 -8.11 9.46 -16.70
CA PHE A 164 -8.13 8.77 -17.97
C PHE A 164 -8.94 7.48 -17.83
N HIS A 165 -9.84 7.26 -18.78
CA HIS A 165 -10.59 6.03 -18.92
C HIS A 165 -10.74 5.76 -20.40
N SER A 166 -10.45 4.53 -20.84
CA SER A 166 -10.57 4.17 -22.25
C SER A 166 -10.75 2.68 -22.42
N TYR A 167 -11.52 2.31 -23.44
CA TYR A 167 -11.42 1.00 -24.05
C TYR A 167 -10.20 0.95 -24.97
N VAL A 168 -9.58 -0.23 -25.06
CA VAL A 168 -8.35 -0.50 -25.82
C VAL A 168 -8.66 -1.53 -26.89
N LYS A 169 -8.32 -1.21 -28.14
CA LYS A 169 -8.57 -2.09 -29.27
C LYS A 169 -7.62 -3.30 -29.22
N PRO A 170 -8.15 -4.53 -29.11
CA PRO A 170 -7.30 -5.70 -29.11
C PRO A 170 -6.64 -5.89 -30.48
N ILE A 171 -5.35 -6.19 -30.49
CA ILE A 171 -4.56 -6.41 -31.72
C ILE A 171 -4.68 -7.83 -32.28
N ILE A 172 -5.24 -8.75 -31.48
CA ILE A 172 -5.47 -10.16 -31.79
C ILE A 172 -6.95 -10.45 -31.52
N PRO A 173 -7.62 -11.34 -32.28
CA PRO A 173 -9.00 -11.69 -32.00
C PRO A 173 -9.23 -12.14 -30.56
N VAL A 174 -10.29 -11.62 -29.95
CA VAL A 174 -10.77 -12.03 -28.63
C VAL A 174 -11.45 -13.39 -28.77
N THR A 175 -11.03 -14.35 -27.95
CA THR A 175 -11.61 -15.70 -27.90
C THR A 175 -12.36 -15.95 -26.60
N ASP A 176 -12.06 -15.21 -25.54
CA ASP A 176 -12.80 -15.21 -24.29
C ASP A 176 -12.87 -13.80 -23.69
N TYR A 177 -14.07 -13.21 -23.69
CA TYR A 177 -14.29 -11.89 -23.09
C TYR A 177 -14.23 -11.90 -21.55
N ARG A 178 -14.29 -13.08 -20.93
CA ARG A 178 -14.35 -13.23 -19.46
C ARG A 178 -15.46 -12.38 -18.85
N TYR A 179 -16.62 -12.37 -19.51
CA TYR A 179 -17.73 -11.44 -19.24
C TYR A 179 -18.15 -11.40 -17.76
N GLU A 180 -18.18 -12.55 -17.10
CA GLU A 180 -18.54 -12.65 -15.67
C GLU A 180 -17.59 -11.88 -14.74
N ILE A 181 -16.36 -11.63 -15.21
CA ILE A 181 -15.33 -10.86 -14.51
C ILE A 181 -15.29 -9.44 -15.05
N THR A 182 -15.16 -9.24 -16.36
CA THR A 182 -14.83 -7.94 -16.94
C THR A 182 -16.06 -7.09 -17.29
N GLY A 183 -17.21 -7.74 -17.50
CA GLY A 183 -18.42 -7.11 -18.03
C GLY A 183 -18.32 -6.60 -19.48
N ILE A 184 -17.22 -6.91 -20.19
CA ILE A 184 -16.93 -6.40 -21.53
C ILE A 184 -17.65 -7.23 -22.59
N CYS A 185 -18.33 -6.58 -23.53
CA CYS A 185 -18.89 -7.20 -24.74
C CYS A 185 -18.23 -6.69 -26.02
N GLU A 186 -18.55 -7.31 -27.17
CA GLU A 186 -17.98 -6.94 -28.47
C GLU A 186 -18.34 -5.50 -28.84
N GLU A 187 -19.55 -5.05 -28.48
CA GLU A 187 -20.04 -3.70 -28.74
C GLU A 187 -19.21 -2.62 -28.05
N ASP A 188 -18.64 -2.92 -26.88
CA ASP A 188 -17.76 -2.00 -26.16
C ASP A 188 -16.44 -1.74 -26.91
N LEU A 189 -16.03 -2.65 -27.81
CA LEU A 189 -14.73 -2.61 -28.48
C LEU A 189 -14.79 -2.04 -29.90
N ILE A 190 -15.98 -1.71 -30.42
CA ILE A 190 -16.16 -1.20 -31.80
C ILE A 190 -15.35 0.09 -32.03
N ASP A 191 -15.47 1.04 -31.10
CA ASP A 191 -14.82 2.37 -31.15
C ASP A 191 -13.63 2.47 -30.20
N ALA A 192 -13.07 1.34 -29.76
CA ALA A 192 -11.94 1.31 -28.85
C ALA A 192 -10.67 1.91 -29.48
N LYS A 193 -9.86 2.58 -28.66
CA LYS A 193 -8.65 3.27 -29.12
C LYS A 193 -7.50 2.29 -29.40
N PRO A 194 -6.69 2.52 -30.44
CA PRO A 194 -5.46 1.77 -30.65
C PRO A 194 -4.53 1.83 -29.42
N ILE A 195 -3.88 0.72 -29.09
CA ILE A 195 -3.02 0.61 -27.90
C ILE A 195 -1.91 1.68 -27.84
N ASN A 196 -1.36 2.09 -28.99
CA ASN A 196 -0.33 3.12 -29.07
C ASN A 196 -0.83 4.50 -28.60
N GLU A 197 -2.06 4.87 -28.93
CA GLU A 197 -2.66 6.14 -28.48
C GLU A 197 -2.92 6.11 -26.97
N VAL A 198 -3.38 4.95 -26.47
CA VAL A 198 -3.60 4.71 -25.04
C VAL A 198 -2.28 4.77 -24.26
N GLN A 199 -1.24 4.09 -24.75
CA GLN A 199 0.11 4.11 -24.19
C GLN A 199 0.67 5.54 -24.10
N GLU A 200 0.61 6.29 -25.20
CA GLU A 200 1.10 7.67 -25.25
C GLU A 200 0.38 8.53 -24.22
N ARG A 201 -0.94 8.37 -24.11
CA ARG A 201 -1.74 9.13 -23.14
C ARG A 201 -1.38 8.78 -21.70
N ILE A 202 -1.24 7.49 -21.37
CA ILE A 202 -0.85 7.02 -20.04
C ILE A 202 0.54 7.53 -19.68
N LEU A 203 1.53 7.38 -20.57
CA LEU A 203 2.89 7.84 -20.34
C LEU A 203 2.96 9.37 -20.16
N LYS A 204 2.20 10.13 -20.95
CA LYS A 204 2.10 11.59 -20.78
C LYS A 204 1.60 11.97 -19.38
N ILE A 205 0.62 11.23 -18.85
CA ILE A 205 0.08 11.42 -17.50
C ILE A 205 1.13 11.02 -16.44
N LEU A 206 1.72 9.83 -16.56
CA LEU A 206 2.63 9.27 -15.56
C LEU A 206 3.97 10.01 -15.49
N TYR A 207 4.43 10.59 -16.60
CA TYR A 207 5.64 11.41 -16.61
C TYR A 207 5.37 12.86 -16.20
N ASN A 208 4.11 13.31 -16.17
CA ASN A 208 3.69 14.61 -15.64
C ASN A 208 4.53 15.78 -16.20
N GLY A 209 4.77 15.74 -17.51
CA GLY A 209 5.57 16.75 -18.22
C GLY A 209 7.09 16.62 -18.09
N GLU A 210 7.61 15.54 -17.50
CA GLU A 210 9.04 15.21 -17.56
C GLU A 210 9.37 14.53 -18.89
N GLU A 211 10.14 15.20 -19.75
CA GLU A 211 10.54 14.67 -21.05
C GLU A 211 11.86 13.88 -20.97
N SER A 212 12.67 14.11 -19.94
CA SER A 212 13.96 13.44 -19.79
C SER A 212 13.81 12.07 -19.15
N ILE A 213 14.05 11.01 -19.93
CA ILE A 213 14.10 9.62 -19.45
C ILE A 213 15.11 9.46 -18.30
N ALA A 214 16.23 10.20 -18.36
CA ALA A 214 17.21 10.19 -17.28
C ALA A 214 16.61 10.76 -15.99
N ARG A 215 15.86 11.87 -16.06
CA ARG A 215 15.21 12.48 -14.89
C ARG A 215 14.01 11.68 -14.37
N ILE A 216 13.26 11.01 -15.26
CA ILE A 216 12.19 10.06 -14.87
C ILE A 216 12.77 8.92 -14.01
N ARG A 217 14.00 8.48 -14.31
CA ARG A 217 14.68 7.41 -13.59
C ARG A 217 15.41 7.87 -12.33
N LEU A 218 15.59 9.18 -12.14
CA LEU A 218 16.23 9.75 -10.96
C LEU A 218 15.21 10.00 -9.85
N HIS A 219 15.66 9.86 -8.61
CA HIS A 219 14.88 10.28 -7.45
C HIS A 219 14.72 11.81 -7.46
N GLY A 220 13.49 12.31 -7.30
CA GLY A 220 13.18 13.75 -7.34
C GLY A 220 12.77 14.30 -8.72
N GLY A 221 12.50 13.44 -9.71
CA GLY A 221 11.83 13.84 -10.95
C GLY A 221 10.35 14.19 -10.75
N LYS A 222 9.70 14.77 -11.78
CA LYS A 222 8.27 15.12 -11.74
C LYS A 222 7.31 13.95 -11.99
N ALA A 223 7.86 12.78 -12.36
CA ALA A 223 7.10 11.58 -12.65
C ALA A 223 6.28 11.13 -11.44
N CYS A 224 5.10 10.59 -11.69
CA CYS A 224 4.14 10.19 -10.68
C CYS A 224 4.58 8.94 -9.90
N LEU A 225 4.07 8.76 -8.69
CA LEU A 225 3.98 7.43 -8.09
C LEU A 225 2.80 6.70 -8.72
N LEU A 226 3.05 5.48 -9.19
CA LEU A 226 2.03 4.60 -9.77
C LEU A 226 1.58 3.60 -8.71
N VAL A 227 0.30 3.63 -8.34
CA VAL A 227 -0.32 2.77 -7.33
C VAL A 227 -1.25 1.77 -8.02
N GLY A 228 -1.23 0.51 -7.61
CA GLY A 228 -2.10 -0.52 -8.19
C GLY A 228 -1.99 -1.86 -7.47
N HIS A 229 -2.60 -2.89 -8.04
CA HIS A 229 -2.61 -4.24 -7.49
C HIS A 229 -2.20 -5.25 -8.56
N SER A 230 -0.99 -5.83 -8.44
CA SER A 230 -0.38 -6.70 -9.47
C SER A 230 -0.10 -5.94 -10.79
N LEU A 231 0.49 -4.75 -10.64
CA LEU A 231 0.74 -3.80 -11.74
C LEU A 231 1.65 -4.34 -12.84
N ASP A 232 2.41 -5.41 -12.58
CA ASP A 232 3.17 -6.09 -13.62
C ASP A 232 2.27 -6.63 -14.72
N ILE A 233 1.11 -7.19 -14.36
CA ILE A 233 0.16 -7.71 -15.34
C ILE A 233 -0.41 -6.57 -16.20
N ASP A 234 -0.80 -5.46 -15.57
CA ASP A 234 -1.30 -4.26 -16.26
C ASP A 234 -0.26 -3.67 -17.21
N LEU A 235 0.95 -3.43 -16.70
CA LEU A 235 2.04 -2.81 -17.44
C LEU A 235 2.53 -3.69 -18.60
N ASP A 236 2.58 -5.00 -18.42
CA ASP A 236 2.93 -5.95 -19.48
C ASP A 236 1.86 -5.97 -20.58
N CYS A 237 0.58 -6.01 -20.23
CA CYS A 237 -0.53 -5.96 -21.19
C CYS A 237 -0.55 -4.64 -21.97
N LEU A 238 -0.22 -3.53 -21.31
CA LEU A 238 -0.07 -2.21 -21.92
C LEU A 238 1.29 -2.02 -22.61
N ARG A 239 2.25 -2.95 -22.47
CA ARG A 239 3.64 -2.82 -22.95
C ARG A 239 4.33 -1.53 -22.49
N ILE A 240 4.08 -1.11 -21.26
CA ILE A 240 4.65 0.09 -20.65
C ILE A 240 5.74 -0.32 -19.66
N ASN A 241 6.94 0.22 -19.84
CA ASN A 241 8.01 0.10 -18.85
C ASN A 241 7.99 1.32 -17.93
N TYR A 242 7.76 1.12 -16.63
CA TYR A 242 7.75 2.19 -15.63
C TYR A 242 8.80 1.95 -14.54
N PRO A 243 9.49 2.98 -14.01
CA PRO A 243 10.55 2.76 -13.02
C PRO A 243 10.06 2.12 -11.72
N ASP A 244 10.67 1.00 -11.32
CA ASP A 244 10.27 0.22 -10.12
C ASP A 244 10.18 1.06 -8.83
N HIS A 245 11.09 2.03 -8.65
CA HIS A 245 11.11 2.87 -7.45
C HIS A 245 9.91 3.84 -7.35
N LEU A 246 9.19 4.06 -8.45
CA LEU A 246 7.95 4.84 -8.52
C LEU A 246 6.69 3.97 -8.40
N ILE A 247 6.82 2.64 -8.41
CA ILE A 247 5.70 1.70 -8.32
C ILE A 247 5.35 1.44 -6.84
N ARG A 248 4.05 1.39 -6.56
CA ARG A 248 3.43 1.10 -5.27
C ARG A 248 2.39 0.02 -5.47
N ASP A 249 2.89 -1.21 -5.64
CA ASP A 249 2.07 -2.38 -5.89
C ASP A 249 1.65 -3.04 -4.57
N SER A 250 0.35 -3.03 -4.30
CA SER A 250 -0.23 -3.63 -3.10
C SER A 250 -0.11 -5.16 -3.06
N ALA A 251 0.03 -5.84 -4.20
CA ALA A 251 0.25 -7.28 -4.29
C ALA A 251 1.70 -7.69 -3.97
N LYS A 252 2.64 -6.74 -4.00
CA LYS A 252 4.07 -6.95 -3.70
C LYS A 252 4.51 -6.29 -2.39
N TYR A 253 3.69 -5.41 -1.81
CA TYR A 253 4.02 -4.70 -0.58
C TYR A 253 4.00 -5.63 0.64
N VAL A 254 5.19 -5.91 1.19
CA VAL A 254 5.41 -6.91 2.27
C VAL A 254 4.39 -6.82 3.41
N PRO A 255 4.04 -5.64 3.98
CA PRO A 255 3.03 -5.55 5.02
C PRO A 255 1.63 -6.07 4.65
N LEU A 256 1.24 -6.03 3.38
CA LEU A 256 -0.05 -6.50 2.88
C LEU A 256 -0.05 -7.95 2.42
N LEU A 257 1.11 -8.61 2.37
CA LEU A 257 1.20 -10.02 1.97
C LEU A 257 0.60 -10.94 3.03
N LYS A 258 0.28 -12.16 2.58
CA LYS A 258 -0.04 -13.27 3.47
C LYS A 258 1.14 -13.63 4.38
N THR A 259 0.89 -14.36 5.45
CA THR A 259 1.95 -14.90 6.31
C THR A 259 2.94 -15.81 5.56
N ASN A 260 2.50 -16.46 4.48
CA ASN A 260 3.33 -17.25 3.58
C ASN A 260 4.01 -16.41 2.45
N MET A 261 3.95 -15.08 2.51
CA MET A 261 4.52 -14.13 1.54
C MET A 261 3.88 -14.18 0.14
N VAL A 262 2.67 -14.73 0.00
CA VAL A 262 1.87 -14.66 -1.24
C VAL A 262 0.90 -13.47 -1.18
N SER A 263 0.51 -12.90 -2.31
CA SER A 263 -0.47 -11.82 -2.36
C SER A 263 -1.86 -12.25 -1.84
N HIS A 264 -2.55 -11.31 -1.22
CA HIS A 264 -4.00 -11.35 -1.03
C HIS A 264 -4.70 -10.74 -2.25
N SER A 265 -5.96 -11.11 -2.51
CA SER A 265 -6.75 -10.40 -3.52
C SER A 265 -7.08 -8.98 -3.06
N LEU A 266 -7.24 -8.05 -3.99
CA LEU A 266 -7.69 -6.69 -3.69
C LEU A 266 -9.02 -6.70 -2.91
N LYS A 267 -9.97 -7.56 -3.30
CA LYS A 267 -11.23 -7.77 -2.57
C LYS A 267 -11.03 -8.11 -1.10
N TYR A 268 -10.08 -8.98 -0.77
CA TYR A 268 -9.75 -9.29 0.62
C TYR A 268 -9.14 -8.09 1.31
N LEU A 269 -8.14 -7.44 0.70
CA LEU A 269 -7.45 -6.30 1.29
C LEU A 269 -8.41 -5.15 1.59
N THR A 270 -9.30 -4.82 0.66
CA THR A 270 -10.32 -3.78 0.81
C THR A 270 -11.29 -4.10 1.94
N LYS A 271 -11.81 -5.32 2.00
CA LYS A 271 -12.68 -5.76 3.10
C LYS A 271 -11.99 -5.69 4.46
N MET A 272 -10.77 -6.20 4.53
CA MET A 272 -10.07 -6.36 5.81
C MET A 272 -9.44 -5.08 6.33
N TYR A 273 -8.99 -4.20 5.44
CA TYR A 273 -8.23 -3.01 5.81
C TYR A 273 -8.94 -1.72 5.48
N LEU A 274 -10.01 -1.68 4.69
CA LEU A 274 -10.81 -0.47 4.43
C LEU A 274 -12.25 -0.56 4.96
N GLY A 275 -12.80 -1.78 5.08
CA GLY A 275 -14.08 -2.04 5.74
C GLY A 275 -15.30 -2.17 4.81
N TYR A 276 -15.10 -2.08 3.49
CA TYR A 276 -16.14 -2.28 2.49
C TYR A 276 -15.78 -3.38 1.49
N GLN A 277 -16.76 -3.84 0.71
CA GLN A 277 -16.55 -4.86 -0.34
C GLN A 277 -16.56 -4.19 -1.71
N ILE A 278 -15.77 -4.75 -2.62
CA ILE A 278 -15.68 -4.40 -4.03
C ILE A 278 -15.91 -5.67 -4.86
N GLN A 279 -16.05 -5.54 -6.18
CA GLN A 279 -16.20 -6.67 -7.10
C GLN A 279 -17.42 -7.53 -6.68
N SER A 280 -18.56 -6.87 -6.46
CA SER A 280 -19.85 -7.49 -6.08
C SER A 280 -20.69 -7.85 -7.32
N GLY A 281 -20.01 -8.31 -8.36
CA GLY A 281 -20.50 -8.52 -9.72
C GLY A 281 -19.30 -8.54 -10.65
N VAL A 282 -19.43 -7.94 -11.83
CA VAL A 282 -18.29 -7.65 -12.70
C VAL A 282 -17.35 -6.64 -12.02
N HIS A 283 -16.08 -6.71 -12.37
CA HIS A 283 -15.06 -5.78 -11.97
C HIS A 283 -15.26 -4.45 -12.70
N ASP A 284 -14.89 -3.38 -12.01
CA ASP A 284 -14.81 -2.07 -12.61
C ASP A 284 -13.47 -1.44 -12.24
N PRO A 285 -12.66 -1.03 -13.23
CA PRO A 285 -11.30 -0.60 -12.97
C PRO A 285 -11.25 0.73 -12.20
N PHE A 286 -12.32 1.53 -12.19
CA PHE A 286 -12.39 2.71 -11.32
C PHE A 286 -12.58 2.31 -9.85
N GLU A 287 -13.46 1.35 -9.56
CA GLU A 287 -13.61 0.80 -8.20
C GLU A 287 -12.28 0.25 -7.67
N ASP A 288 -11.56 -0.51 -8.50
CA ASP A 288 -10.30 -1.17 -8.13
C ASP A 288 -9.14 -0.15 -7.99
N CYS A 289 -9.07 0.85 -8.86
CA CYS A 289 -8.17 2.01 -8.73
C CYS A 289 -8.37 2.72 -7.39
N VAL A 290 -9.61 3.08 -7.05
CA VAL A 290 -9.95 3.81 -5.82
C VAL A 290 -9.66 2.95 -4.59
N ALA A 291 -9.99 1.66 -4.63
CA ALA A 291 -9.71 0.73 -3.54
C ALA A 291 -8.20 0.64 -3.24
N THR A 292 -7.38 0.46 -4.28
CA THR A 292 -5.93 0.40 -4.12
C THR A 292 -5.36 1.75 -3.65
N LEU A 293 -5.85 2.87 -4.20
CA LEU A 293 -5.45 4.20 -3.78
C LEU A 293 -5.75 4.45 -2.29
N ARG A 294 -6.92 4.02 -1.80
CA ARG A 294 -7.30 4.14 -0.39
C ARG A 294 -6.46 3.26 0.52
N LEU A 295 -6.08 2.04 0.09
CA LEU A 295 -5.10 1.20 0.78
C LEU A 295 -3.74 1.91 0.88
N TYR A 296 -3.27 2.46 -0.23
CA TYR A 296 -2.03 3.24 -0.28
C TYR A 296 -2.05 4.42 0.68
N LYS A 297 -3.10 5.25 0.63
CA LYS A 297 -3.28 6.38 1.56
C LYS A 297 -3.22 5.93 3.01
N ARG A 298 -3.91 4.85 3.38
CA ARG A 298 -3.95 4.32 4.75
C ARG A 298 -2.56 3.92 5.25
N LEU A 299 -1.81 3.18 4.45
CA LEU A 299 -0.47 2.71 4.79
C LEU A 299 0.57 3.84 4.77
N ARG A 300 0.44 4.77 3.83
CA ARG A 300 1.24 6.00 3.77
C ARG A 300 1.09 6.82 5.06
N MET A 301 -0.08 6.79 5.71
CA MET A 301 -0.34 7.53 6.95
C MET A 301 0.14 6.83 8.24
N GLN A 302 0.69 5.62 8.18
CA GLN A 302 1.19 4.92 9.38
C GLN A 302 2.39 5.61 10.01
N GLU A 303 2.30 6.00 11.27
CA GLU A 303 3.40 6.64 12.00
C GLU A 303 4.40 5.62 12.54
N HIS A 304 5.59 5.60 11.93
CA HIS A 304 6.73 4.86 12.45
C HIS A 304 7.61 5.85 13.21
N HIS A 305 7.54 5.84 14.55
CA HIS A 305 8.51 6.53 15.40
C HIS A 305 9.87 5.87 15.18
N ASP A 306 10.72 6.51 14.37
CA ASP A 306 12.18 6.41 14.22
C ASP A 306 12.62 6.99 12.86
N VAL A 307 11.90 8.01 12.37
CA VAL A 307 12.38 8.79 11.23
C VAL A 307 13.42 9.76 11.79
N GLU A 308 14.68 9.32 11.84
CA GLU A 308 15.78 10.26 11.72
C GLU A 308 15.48 11.14 10.51
N ARG A 309 15.48 12.46 10.72
CA ARG A 309 15.50 13.44 9.65
C ARG A 309 16.74 13.16 8.81
N LEU A 310 16.61 12.36 7.76
CA LEU A 310 17.65 12.26 6.75
C LEU A 310 17.74 13.67 6.15
N ALA A 311 18.86 14.33 6.42
CA ALA A 311 19.20 15.60 5.79
C ALA A 311 19.26 15.41 4.27
N GLU A 312 19.00 16.48 3.53
CA GLU A 312 18.83 16.51 2.06
C GLU A 312 20.01 15.94 1.26
N ASP A 313 21.16 15.73 1.89
CA ASP A 313 22.38 15.24 1.24
C ASP A 313 22.55 13.70 1.25
N ASP A 314 21.70 12.95 1.96
CA ASP A 314 21.86 11.50 2.17
C ASP A 314 20.61 10.69 1.76
N ILE A 315 20.00 10.98 0.59
CA ILE A 315 19.09 10.03 -0.04
C ILE A 315 19.97 8.95 -0.70
N PRO A 316 20.13 7.75 -0.10
CA PRO A 316 21.07 6.77 -0.64
C PRO A 316 20.52 6.26 -1.96
N GLU A 317 21.38 6.23 -2.97
CA GLU A 317 21.15 5.51 -4.23
C GLU A 317 20.46 4.17 -3.95
N PHE A 318 19.30 3.98 -4.58
CA PHE A 318 18.45 2.82 -4.35
C PHE A 318 19.14 1.56 -4.87
N PHE A 319 19.25 0.54 -4.01
CA PHE A 319 19.83 -0.80 -4.23
C PHE A 319 21.36 -0.90 -4.42
N ASP A 320 22.21 -0.56 -3.44
CA ASP A 320 23.38 -1.43 -3.13
C ASP A 320 24.14 -1.17 -1.80
N THR A 321 24.05 -0.02 -1.12
CA THR A 321 25.14 0.34 -0.17
C THR A 321 24.80 0.56 1.31
N LYS A 322 23.53 0.49 1.73
CA LYS A 322 23.17 0.36 3.17
C LYS A 322 22.69 -1.03 3.57
N THR A 323 22.43 -1.91 2.61
CA THR A 323 22.36 -3.36 2.86
C THR A 323 23.78 -3.84 3.02
N ARG A 324 24.39 -3.65 4.20
CA ARG A 324 25.65 -4.32 4.53
C ARG A 324 26.28 -4.05 5.91
N ASN A 325 25.68 -3.33 6.87
CA ASN A 325 26.41 -3.13 8.14
C ASN A 325 26.57 -4.45 8.93
N ILE A 326 25.49 -5.23 9.10
CA ILE A 326 25.62 -6.57 9.70
C ILE A 326 26.34 -7.56 8.77
N ASP A 327 26.13 -7.48 7.45
CA ASP A 327 26.72 -8.46 6.51
C ASP A 327 28.21 -8.20 6.20
N LEU A 328 28.72 -6.97 6.36
CA LEU A 328 30.14 -6.63 6.21
C LEU A 328 30.94 -6.82 7.51
N MET A 329 30.28 -6.86 8.66
CA MET A 329 30.98 -7.02 9.94
C MET A 329 31.48 -8.44 10.12
N LYS A 330 32.68 -8.57 10.71
CA LYS A 330 33.26 -9.88 11.04
C LYS A 330 32.41 -10.57 12.11
N GLY A 331 32.27 -11.90 12.01
CA GLY A 331 31.46 -12.70 12.94
C GLY A 331 31.81 -12.48 14.41
N ASP A 332 33.09 -12.29 14.73
CA ASP A 332 33.58 -12.04 16.09
C ASP A 332 33.11 -10.71 16.68
N GLU A 333 32.83 -9.71 15.85
CA GLU A 333 32.31 -8.40 16.27
C GLU A 333 30.80 -8.48 16.53
N LEU A 334 30.06 -9.20 15.69
CA LEU A 334 28.64 -9.45 15.88
C LEU A 334 28.35 -10.30 17.12
N LEU A 335 29.22 -11.26 17.43
CA LEU A 335 29.15 -12.07 18.64
C LEU A 335 29.33 -11.26 19.94
N LYS A 336 29.84 -10.02 19.87
CA LYS A 336 29.94 -9.13 21.04
C LYS A 336 28.71 -8.25 21.24
N LYS A 337 27.91 -8.03 20.19
CA LYS A 337 26.72 -7.18 20.23
C LYS A 337 25.55 -7.81 21.00
N SER A 338 24.78 -6.99 21.68
CA SER A 338 23.50 -7.34 22.29
C SER A 338 22.40 -7.47 21.24
N ALA A 339 21.26 -8.06 21.61
CA ALA A 339 20.12 -8.20 20.71
C ALA A 339 19.50 -6.85 20.29
N ASN A 340 19.62 -5.81 21.14
CA ASN A 340 19.17 -4.45 20.82
C ASN A 340 20.12 -3.77 19.82
N GLU A 341 21.44 -3.86 20.03
CA GLU A 341 22.41 -3.31 19.08
C GLU A 341 22.30 -3.97 17.70
N LEU A 342 22.03 -5.28 17.64
CA LEU A 342 21.75 -5.97 16.38
C LEU A 342 20.46 -5.48 15.70
N LEU A 343 19.46 -5.05 16.49
CA LEU A 343 18.21 -4.49 15.95
C LEU A 343 18.42 -3.07 15.42
N GLU A 344 19.14 -2.22 16.14
CA GLU A 344 19.48 -0.85 15.71
C GLU A 344 20.28 -0.83 14.40
N MET A 345 21.07 -1.87 14.15
CA MET A 345 21.82 -2.05 12.91
C MET A 345 21.03 -2.65 11.75
N SER A 346 19.81 -3.16 12.01
CA SER A 346 19.00 -3.84 11.02
C SER A 346 18.14 -2.83 10.24
N THR A 347 18.04 -3.02 8.92
CA THR A 347 17.28 -2.15 8.02
C THR A 347 16.15 -2.93 7.35
N SER A 348 15.13 -2.21 6.88
CA SER A 348 14.01 -2.81 6.16
C SER A 348 14.47 -3.36 4.81
N ASN A 349 13.96 -4.53 4.42
CA ASN A 349 14.13 -5.10 3.07
C ASN A 349 13.06 -4.65 2.07
N TYR A 350 12.18 -3.74 2.46
CA TYR A 350 11.21 -3.12 1.58
C TYR A 350 11.10 -1.62 1.85
N ARG A 351 10.71 -0.88 0.82
CA ARG A 351 10.42 0.55 0.97
C ARG A 351 9.04 0.74 1.59
N CYS A 352 8.99 1.28 2.81
CA CYS A 352 7.72 1.57 3.47
C CYS A 352 7.02 2.78 2.83
N TRP A 353 5.72 2.66 2.52
CA TRP A 353 4.94 3.74 1.89
C TRP A 353 4.80 4.97 2.78
N CYS A 354 5.04 4.84 4.09
CA CYS A 354 5.08 6.00 4.99
C CYS A 354 6.20 7.00 4.64
N LEU A 355 7.25 6.55 3.95
CA LEU A 355 8.37 7.37 3.48
C LEU A 355 7.96 8.31 2.33
N ASP A 356 6.86 8.01 1.64
CA ASP A 356 6.32 8.88 0.59
C ASP A 356 5.68 10.16 1.17
N ARG A 357 5.52 10.26 2.50
CA ARG A 357 5.13 11.53 3.15
C ARG A 357 6.27 12.53 3.19
N GLN A 358 7.50 12.07 3.36
CA GLN A 358 8.68 12.95 3.46
C GLN A 358 8.97 13.65 2.13
N LEU A 359 8.64 13.00 1.02
CA LEU A 359 8.65 13.62 -0.31
C LEU A 359 7.73 14.86 -0.43
N CYS A 360 6.79 15.06 0.51
CA CYS A 360 5.89 16.21 0.56
C CYS A 360 6.21 17.24 1.65
N ILE A 361 7.11 16.95 2.61
CA ILE A 361 7.31 17.77 3.81
C ILE A 361 8.38 18.86 3.63
N ASN A 362 9.23 18.79 2.59
CA ASN A 362 10.29 19.78 2.37
C ASN A 362 9.81 21.14 1.86
N HIS A 363 8.50 21.35 1.65
CA HIS A 363 7.94 22.69 1.47
C HIS A 363 6.85 22.97 2.51
N ARG A 364 7.29 23.71 3.53
CA ARG A 364 6.50 24.29 4.61
C ARG A 364 5.30 25.07 4.02
N TRP A 365 4.09 24.56 4.21
CA TRP A 365 2.87 25.36 4.08
C TRP A 365 2.96 26.53 5.09
N PRO A 366 2.63 27.79 4.71
CA PRO A 366 2.61 28.87 5.67
C PRO A 366 1.56 28.57 6.74
N SER A 367 2.05 28.26 7.93
CA SER A 367 1.28 28.21 9.16
C SER A 367 0.57 29.55 9.36
N GLN A 368 -0.76 29.52 9.48
CA GLN A 368 -1.42 30.42 10.41
C GLN A 368 -1.93 29.60 11.60
N ASN A 369 -1.20 29.79 12.70
CA ASN A 369 -1.59 29.73 14.11
C ASN A 369 -2.45 28.57 14.64
N SER A 370 -1.74 27.72 15.40
CA SER A 370 -2.07 27.27 16.76
C SER A 370 -3.49 26.78 17.06
N GLY A 371 -3.64 25.47 17.21
CA GLY A 371 -4.77 24.87 17.91
C GLY A 371 -4.84 23.37 17.65
N SER A 372 -4.55 22.59 18.69
CA SER A 372 -4.63 21.14 18.75
C SER A 372 -5.96 20.61 18.21
N TYR A 373 -5.97 19.95 17.04
CA TYR A 373 -7.11 19.13 16.61
C TYR A 373 -6.64 17.92 15.81
N CYS A 374 -7.08 16.74 16.28
CA CYS A 374 -7.15 15.53 15.49
C CYS A 374 -7.76 15.84 14.11
N CYS A 375 -7.14 15.34 13.04
CA CYS A 375 -7.68 15.42 11.70
C CYS A 375 -8.91 14.52 11.58
N ASN A 376 -10.07 15.04 12.00
CA ASN A 376 -11.39 14.56 11.62
C ASN A 376 -11.59 14.80 10.12
N TRP A 377 -11.74 13.73 9.36
CA TRP A 377 -12.35 13.80 8.03
C TRP A 377 -13.86 13.63 8.19
N ASN A 378 -14.57 14.76 8.23
CA ASN A 378 -16.01 14.85 8.00
C ASN A 378 -16.27 16.12 7.19
N ALA A 379 -16.70 15.97 5.94
CA ALA A 379 -17.82 16.70 5.34
C ALA A 379 -17.77 16.59 3.81
N THR A 380 -18.73 15.85 3.25
CA THR A 380 -19.21 16.09 1.90
C THR A 380 -20.73 16.18 1.99
N ILE A 381 -21.23 17.39 1.69
CA ILE A 381 -22.52 17.69 1.03
C ILE A 381 -23.79 17.24 1.75
N HIS A 382 -24.46 18.20 2.41
CA HIS A 382 -25.92 18.25 2.45
C HIS A 382 -26.39 19.32 1.46
N GLY A 383 -26.97 18.86 0.34
CA GLY A 383 -27.82 19.68 -0.51
C GLY A 383 -29.26 19.50 -0.05
N ASP A 384 -29.82 20.50 0.60
CA ASP A 384 -31.24 20.52 0.95
C ASP A 384 -32.07 20.92 -0.28
N PHE A 385 -32.82 19.95 -0.79
CA PHE A 385 -34.00 20.17 -1.63
C PHE A 385 -35.11 20.80 -0.79
N TYR A 386 -35.44 22.07 -1.06
CA TYR A 386 -36.71 22.64 -0.64
C TYR A 386 -37.78 22.30 -1.69
N LEU A 387 -38.69 21.38 -1.34
CA LEU A 387 -39.98 21.23 -1.99
C LEU A 387 -41.00 22.17 -1.33
N SER A 388 -41.77 22.83 -2.19
CA SER A 388 -42.89 23.71 -1.86
C SER A 388 -43.99 23.00 -1.07
N SER A 389 -44.61 23.71 -0.12
CA SER A 389 -46.04 23.54 0.14
C SER A 389 -46.68 24.90 0.45
N ALA A 390 -47.79 25.13 -0.24
CA ALA A 390 -48.68 26.27 -0.06
C ALA A 390 -49.61 26.05 1.13
N ALA A 391 -50.00 27.13 1.84
CA ALA A 391 -51.36 27.38 2.34
C ALA A 391 -51.42 28.63 3.26
N SER A 392 -52.26 29.59 2.85
CA SER A 392 -53.24 30.28 3.70
C SER A 392 -52.78 31.17 4.87
N ASN A 393 -52.67 32.48 4.63
CA ASN A 393 -53.68 33.50 4.97
C ASN A 393 -53.15 34.91 4.68
#